data_AF-K2ADU1-F1
#
_entry.id   AF-K2ADU1-F1
#
_cell.length_a   1.000
_cell.length_b   1.000
_cell.length_c   1.000
_cell.angle_alpha   90.00
_cell.angle_beta   90.00
_cell.angle_gamma   90.00
#
_symmetry.space_group_name_H-M   'P 1'
#
loop_
_entity.id
_entity.type
_entity.pdbx_description
1 polymer ?
#
loop_
_entity_poly.entity_id
_entity_poly.type
_entity_poly.pdbx_seq_one_letter_code
_entity_poly.pdbx_strand_id
1 'polypeptide(L)'
;MTDFPEIWSYLSRGPLLWLTATLAAYTLGDACFRAANRAPIINPVLIAVALLAVMLHFSATPYATYFEGAQFVHFLLGPATICLALPLSDNLPRVRKAALPLLAALLAGSLTAVVSALAIAKALGVTGEVLASLAPKSTTAPVAIGISQAIGGS
;
A
#
# COMPACT_ATOMS: atom_id res chain seq x y z
N MET A 1 -15.61 15.57 -3.46
CA MET A 1 -14.50 16.55 -3.41
C MET A 1 -14.45 17.01 -1.98
N THR A 2 -13.62 16.38 -1.14
CA THR A 2 -13.45 16.78 0.26
C THR A 2 -12.52 17.98 0.29
N ASP A 3 -13.01 19.10 0.81
CA ASP A 3 -12.26 20.34 0.88
C ASP A 3 -11.09 20.17 1.86
N PHE A 4 -9.88 20.64 1.50
CA PHE A 4 -8.67 20.55 2.35
C PHE A 4 -8.90 21.04 3.81
N PRO A 5 -9.68 22.11 4.06
CA PRO A 5 -10.10 22.50 5.41
C PRO A 5 -10.90 21.43 6.18
N GLU A 6 -11.70 20.63 5.49
CA GLU A 6 -12.56 19.60 6.08
C GLU A 6 -11.71 18.43 6.59
N ILE A 7 -10.70 18.01 5.82
CA ILE A 7 -9.70 17.02 6.25
C ILE A 7 -8.94 17.53 7.47
N TRP A 8 -8.51 18.80 7.48
CA TRP A 8 -7.78 19.39 8.61
C TRP A 8 -8.63 19.49 9.88
N SER A 9 -9.91 19.84 9.76
CA SER A 9 -10.91 19.86 10.84
C SER A 9 -11.21 18.45 11.36
N TYR A 10 -11.33 17.45 10.48
CA TYR A 10 -11.47 16.04 10.87
C TYR A 10 -10.22 15.49 11.55
N LEU A 11 -9.02 15.89 11.13
CA LEU A 11 -7.75 15.46 11.77
C LEU A 11 -7.57 16.05 13.17
N SER A 12 -8.12 17.23 13.42
CA SER A 12 -8.09 17.87 14.73
C SER A 12 -9.24 17.43 15.65
N ARG A 13 -10.23 16.70 15.14
CA ARG A 13 -11.39 16.19 15.90
C ARG A 13 -11.49 14.66 15.98
N GLY A 14 -10.89 13.93 15.04
CA GLY A 14 -10.97 12.48 14.91
C GLY A 14 -9.91 11.74 15.74
N PRO A 15 -10.13 10.45 16.05
CA PRO A 15 -9.20 9.66 16.85
C PRO A 15 -7.90 9.41 16.08
N LEU A 16 -6.89 10.27 16.30
CA LEU A 16 -5.50 10.11 15.85
C LEU A 16 -4.81 8.84 16.38
N LEU A 17 -5.52 8.06 17.20
CA LEU A 17 -5.08 6.79 17.76
C LEU A 17 -4.60 5.84 16.67
N TRP A 18 -5.32 5.70 15.56
CA TRP A 18 -4.93 4.75 14.51
C TRP A 18 -3.71 5.22 13.71
N LEU A 19 -3.61 6.52 13.42
CA LEU A 19 -2.40 7.08 12.79
C LEU A 19 -1.17 6.90 13.68
N THR A 20 -1.31 7.21 14.98
CA THR A 20 -0.22 7.04 15.96
C THR A 20 0.13 5.57 16.16
N ALA A 21 -0.84 4.67 16.18
CA ALA A 21 -0.62 3.22 16.22
C ALA A 21 0.16 2.73 14.99
N THR A 22 -0.17 3.22 13.79
CA THR A 22 0.55 2.87 12.56
C THR A 22 2.00 3.35 12.59
N LEU A 23 2.24 4.58 13.03
CA LEU A 23 3.59 5.11 13.20
C LEU A 23 4.37 4.37 14.29
N ALA A 24 3.73 4.02 15.41
CA ALA A 24 4.33 3.24 16.49
C ALA A 24 4.70 1.83 16.02
N ALA A 25 3.81 1.14 15.31
CA ALA A 25 4.07 -0.18 14.75
C ALA A 25 5.23 -0.16 13.74
N TYR A 26 5.28 0.87 12.88
CA TYR A 26 6.39 1.05 11.94
C TYR A 26 7.72 1.33 12.62
N THR A 27 7.75 2.23 13.62
CA THR A 27 8.98 2.56 14.34
C THR A 27 9.51 1.38 15.15
N LEU A 28 8.64 0.55 15.71
CA LEU A 28 9.01 -0.74 16.32
C LEU A 28 9.60 -1.70 15.26
N GLY A 29 8.95 -1.83 14.10
CA GLY A 29 9.47 -2.64 12.99
C GLY A 29 10.84 -2.17 12.50
N ASP A 30 11.06 -0.86 12.41
CA ASP A 30 12.34 -0.27 12.01
C ASP A 30 13.41 -0.42 13.11
N ALA A 31 13.02 -0.34 14.39
CA ALA A 31 13.92 -0.67 15.50
C ALA A 31 14.38 -2.13 15.43
N CYS A 32 13.47 -3.08 15.16
CA CYS A 32 13.81 -4.48 14.94
C CYS A 32 14.72 -4.67 13.73
N PHE A 33 14.46 -3.98 12.61
CA PHE A 33 15.30 -4.04 11.41
C PHE A 33 16.71 -3.52 11.67
N ARG A 34 16.85 -2.43 12.42
CA ARG A 34 18.15 -1.88 12.84
C ARG A 34 18.87 -2.81 13.81
N ALA A 35 18.16 -3.39 14.79
CA ALA A 35 18.73 -4.34 15.74
C ALA A 35 19.25 -5.61 15.05
N ALA A 36 18.60 -6.04 13.97
CA ALA A 36 19.02 -7.18 13.15
C ALA A 36 20.03 -6.81 12.05
N ASN A 37 20.78 -5.71 12.22
CA ASN A 37 21.82 -5.27 11.29
C ASN A 37 21.31 -5.07 9.84
N ARG A 38 20.07 -4.59 9.69
CA ARG A 38 19.41 -4.35 8.39
C ARG A 38 19.28 -5.61 7.53
N ALA A 39 19.12 -6.77 8.17
CA ALA A 39 18.87 -8.02 7.47
C ALA A 39 17.63 -7.91 6.56
N PRO A 40 17.73 -8.18 5.25
CA PRO A 40 16.62 -8.00 4.29
C PRO A 40 15.36 -8.80 4.61
N ILE A 41 15.48 -9.84 5.43
CA ILE A 41 14.37 -10.67 5.89
C ILE A 41 13.45 -9.94 6.89
N ILE A 42 13.96 -8.92 7.58
CA ILE A 42 13.22 -8.14 8.56
C ILE A 42 12.67 -6.90 7.86
N ASN A 43 11.48 -7.00 7.27
CA ASN A 43 10.85 -5.86 6.63
C ASN A 43 10.03 -5.04 7.67
N PRO A 44 10.40 -3.78 7.97
CA PRO A 44 9.65 -2.94 8.91
C PRO A 44 8.17 -2.82 8.59
N VAL A 45 7.82 -2.75 7.30
CA VAL A 45 6.43 -2.63 6.84
C VAL A 45 5.66 -3.91 7.14
N LEU A 46 6.27 -5.08 6.88
CA LEU A 46 5.62 -6.37 7.17
C LEU A 46 5.36 -6.53 8.66
N ILE A 47 6.31 -6.12 9.49
CA ILE A 47 6.17 -6.15 10.96
C ILE A 47 5.06 -5.21 11.40
N ALA A 48 5.01 -3.99 10.87
CA ALA A 48 3.96 -3.03 11.19
C ALA A 48 2.57 -3.56 10.83
N VAL A 49 2.41 -4.14 9.64
CA VAL A 49 1.15 -4.75 9.18
C VAL A 49 0.76 -5.92 10.07
N ALA A 50 1.71 -6.81 10.42
CA ALA A 50 1.43 -7.94 11.30
C ALA A 50 1.00 -7.47 12.70
N LEU A 51 1.68 -6.48 13.28
CA LEU A 51 1.33 -5.90 14.57
C LEU A 51 -0.06 -5.27 14.55
N LEU A 52 -0.37 -4.46 13.53
CA LEU A 52 -1.68 -3.83 13.38
C LEU A 52 -2.78 -4.87 13.17
N ALA A 53 -2.55 -5.90 12.35
CA ALA A 53 -3.53 -6.97 12.12
C ALA A 53 -3.85 -7.71 13.43
N VAL A 54 -2.84 -8.05 14.22
CA VAL A 54 -3.00 -8.68 15.54
C VAL A 54 -3.75 -7.74 16.48
N MET A 55 -3.38 -6.45 16.51
CA MET A 55 -4.02 -5.46 17.37
C MET A 55 -5.50 -5.29 17.04
N LEU A 56 -5.84 -5.12 15.76
CA LEU A 56 -7.22 -5.00 15.26
C LEU A 56 -8.06 -6.24 15.56
N HIS A 57 -7.46 -7.42 15.44
CA HIS A 57 -8.13 -8.69 15.75
C HIS A 57 -8.48 -8.78 17.24
N PHE A 58 -7.54 -8.44 18.14
CA PHE A 58 -7.79 -8.47 19.58
C PHE A 58 -8.72 -7.34 20.07
N SER A 59 -8.68 -6.16 19.44
CA SER A 59 -9.60 -5.07 19.77
C SER A 59 -10.99 -5.22 19.16
N ALA A 60 -11.23 -6.26 18.35
CA ALA A 60 -12.49 -6.49 17.62
C ALA A 60 -12.97 -5.28 16.81
N THR A 61 -12.04 -4.43 16.38
CA THR A 61 -12.33 -3.18 15.68
C THR A 61 -12.41 -3.42 14.18
N PRO A 62 -13.50 -3.02 13.50
CA PRO A 62 -13.60 -3.14 12.05
C PRO A 62 -12.48 -2.37 11.33
N TYR A 63 -11.96 -2.94 10.24
CA TYR A 63 -10.94 -2.30 9.40
C TYR A 63 -11.37 -0.91 8.92
N ALA A 64 -12.67 -0.72 8.63
CA ALA A 64 -13.21 0.57 8.22
C ALA A 64 -12.94 1.68 9.26
N THR A 65 -13.07 1.37 10.55
CA THR A 65 -12.80 2.31 11.66
C THR A 65 -11.31 2.66 11.76
N TYR A 66 -10.43 1.69 11.51
CA TYR A 66 -8.99 1.95 11.40
C TYR A 66 -8.67 2.83 10.20
N PHE A 67 -9.26 2.51 9.04
CA PHE A 67 -9.02 3.21 7.79
C PHE A 67 -9.47 4.68 7.88
N GLU A 68 -10.60 4.94 8.55
CA GLU A 68 -11.09 6.28 8.84
C GLU A 68 -10.08 7.11 9.65
N GLY A 69 -9.46 6.51 10.67
CA GLY A 69 -8.39 7.14 11.45
C GLY A 69 -7.04 7.25 10.72
N ALA A 70 -6.81 6.47 9.67
CA ALA A 70 -5.58 6.44 8.88
C ALA A 70 -5.66 7.24 7.57
N GLN A 71 -6.77 7.95 7.31
CA GLN A 71 -7.00 8.71 6.07
C GLN A 71 -5.90 9.73 5.73
N PHE A 72 -5.18 10.25 6.72
CA PHE A 72 -4.06 11.16 6.48
C PHE A 72 -2.95 10.53 5.63
N VAL A 73 -2.57 9.28 5.92
CA VAL A 73 -1.55 8.57 5.16
C VAL A 73 -2.05 8.34 3.73
N HIS A 74 -3.33 7.98 3.59
CA HIS A 74 -3.96 7.78 2.29
C HIS A 74 -3.98 9.08 1.46
N PHE A 75 -4.30 10.22 2.07
CA PHE A 75 -4.23 11.52 1.41
C PHE A 75 -2.79 11.83 0.94
N LEU A 76 -1.79 11.57 1.78
CA LEU A 76 -0.38 11.77 1.45
C LEU A 76 0.13 10.88 0.32
N LEU A 77 -0.55 9.76 0.00
CA LEU A 77 -0.18 8.92 -1.15
C LEU A 77 -0.25 9.68 -2.47
N GLY A 78 -1.18 10.64 -2.63
CA GLY A 78 -1.30 11.46 -3.82
C GLY A 78 -0.05 12.30 -4.08
N PRO A 79 0.31 13.24 -3.17
CA PRO A 79 1.54 14.02 -3.26
C PRO A 79 2.80 13.15 -3.36
N ALA A 80 2.88 12.05 -2.58
CA ALA A 80 4.01 11.14 -2.63
C ALA A 80 4.19 10.50 -4.02
N THR A 81 3.10 10.14 -4.70
CA THR A 81 3.14 9.58 -6.07
C THR A 81 3.67 10.59 -7.07
N ILE A 82 3.27 11.86 -6.93
CA ILE A 82 3.78 12.94 -7.79
C ILE A 82 5.28 13.17 -7.52
N CYS A 83 5.71 13.14 -6.25
CA CYS A 83 7.13 13.24 -5.90
C CYS A 83 7.96 12.09 -6.50
N LEU A 84 7.40 10.88 -6.63
CA LEU A 84 8.08 9.76 -7.31
C LEU A 84 8.24 9.98 -8.83
N ALA A 85 7.46 10.88 -9.44
CA ALA A 85 7.64 11.23 -10.86
C ALA A 85 8.89 12.11 -11.10
N LEU A 86 9.37 12.84 -10.09
CA LEU A 86 10.57 13.69 -10.20
C LEU A 86 11.83 12.89 -10.60
N PRO A 87 12.25 11.82 -9.90
CA PRO A 87 13.44 11.05 -10.32
C PRO A 87 13.28 10.39 -11.69
N LEU A 88 12.05 10.08 -12.10
CA LEU A 88 11.76 9.56 -13.44
C LEU A 88 11.92 10.64 -14.51
N SER A 89 11.48 11.87 -14.23
CA SER A 89 11.69 13.04 -15.09
C SER A 89 13.19 13.31 -15.26
N ASP A 90 13.96 13.30 -14.16
CA ASP A 90 15.40 13.54 -14.20
C ASP A 90 16.14 12.47 -15.01
N ASN A 91 15.63 11.23 -15.04
CA ASN A 91 16.21 10.11 -15.80
C ASN A 91 15.47 9.82 -17.12
N LEU A 92 14.59 10.71 -17.57
CA LEU A 92 13.76 10.51 -18.77
C LEU A 92 14.58 10.18 -20.05
N PRO A 93 15.76 10.78 -20.29
CA PRO A 93 16.59 10.41 -21.45
C PRO A 93 17.08 8.96 -21.41
N ARG A 94 17.37 8.41 -20.22
CA ARG A 94 17.78 7.00 -20.06
C ARG A 94 16.60 6.07 -20.27
N VAL A 95 15.43 6.43 -19.72
CA VAL A 95 14.18 5.68 -19.90
C VAL A 95 13.80 5.60 -21.38
N ARG A 96 13.89 6.72 -22.12
CA ARG A 96 13.60 6.75 -23.57
C ARG A 96 14.50 5.83 -24.38
N LYS A 97 15.80 5.78 -24.08
CA LYS A 97 16.74 4.86 -24.75
C LYS A 97 16.44 3.39 -24.50
N ALA A 98 15.85 3.08 -23.34
CA ALA A 98 15.46 1.73 -22.94
C ALA A 98 13.94 1.47 -23.07
N ALA A 99 13.19 2.30 -23.79
CA ALA A 99 11.72 2.22 -23.78
C ALA A 99 11.20 0.89 -24.32
N LEU A 100 11.80 0.36 -25.39
CA LEU A 100 11.39 -0.91 -26.00
C LEU A 100 11.58 -2.11 -25.04
N PRO A 101 12.79 -2.35 -24.47
CA PRO A 101 12.97 -3.44 -23.50
C PRO A 101 12.17 -3.21 -22.21
N LEU A 102 11.99 -1.97 -21.75
CA LEU A 102 11.14 -1.67 -20.58
C LEU A 102 9.69 -2.04 -20.83
N LEU A 103 9.11 -1.68 -21.98
CA LEU A 103 7.73 -2.02 -22.32
C LEU A 103 7.52 -3.54 -22.44
N ALA A 104 8.44 -4.24 -23.10
CA ALA A 104 8.38 -5.69 -23.20
C ALA A 104 8.46 -6.37 -21.81
N ALA A 105 9.38 -5.91 -20.95
CA ALA A 105 9.52 -6.41 -19.58
C ALA A 105 8.30 -6.10 -18.71
N LEU A 106 7.72 -4.90 -18.84
CA LEU A 106 6.49 -4.49 -18.16
C LEU A 106 5.31 -5.37 -18.55
N LEU A 107 5.09 -5.60 -19.85
CA LEU A 107 4.00 -6.43 -20.34
C LEU A 107 4.15 -7.89 -19.88
N ALA A 108 5.32 -8.49 -20.11
CA ALA A 108 5.57 -9.88 -19.71
C ALA A 108 5.51 -10.07 -18.19
N GLY A 109 6.15 -9.16 -17.44
CA GLY A 109 6.22 -9.20 -15.98
C GLY A 109 4.88 -8.95 -15.31
N SER A 110 4.12 -7.94 -15.75
CA SER A 110 2.79 -7.65 -15.19
C SER A 110 1.80 -8.78 -15.48
N LEU A 111 1.78 -9.32 -16.71
CA LEU A 111 0.91 -10.43 -17.06
C LEU A 111 1.25 -11.67 -16.23
N THR A 112 2.53 -12.00 -16.10
CA THR A 112 2.99 -13.15 -15.31
C THR A 112 2.66 -12.97 -13.83
N ALA A 113 2.86 -11.77 -13.27
CA ALA A 113 2.54 -11.46 -11.88
C ALA A 113 1.04 -11.59 -11.59
N VAL A 114 0.18 -11.02 -12.44
CA VAL A 114 -1.29 -11.09 -12.26
C VAL A 114 -1.78 -12.54 -12.42
N VAL A 115 -1.38 -13.23 -13.49
CA VAL A 115 -1.83 -14.60 -13.76
C VAL A 115 -1.37 -15.56 -12.66
N SER A 116 -0.10 -15.48 -12.23
CA SER A 116 0.42 -16.34 -11.16
C SER A 116 -0.27 -16.07 -9.82
N ALA A 117 -0.47 -14.79 -9.45
CA ALA A 117 -1.15 -14.43 -8.21
C ALA A 117 -2.59 -14.94 -8.18
N LEU A 118 -3.35 -14.73 -9.26
CA LEU A 118 -4.74 -15.19 -9.35
C LEU A 118 -4.83 -16.72 -9.39
N ALA A 119 -3.91 -17.40 -10.10
CA ALA A 119 -3.87 -18.85 -10.16
C ALA A 119 -3.61 -19.46 -8.77
N ILE A 120 -2.63 -18.93 -8.03
CA ILE A 120 -2.31 -19.39 -6.66
C ILE A 120 -3.47 -19.08 -5.70
N ALA A 121 -4.04 -17.88 -5.75
CA ALA A 121 -5.16 -17.50 -4.91
C ALA A 121 -6.39 -18.40 -5.15
N LYS A 122 -6.70 -18.70 -6.41
CA LYS A 122 -7.76 -19.65 -6.77
C LYS A 122 -7.45 -21.08 -6.31
N ALA A 123 -6.20 -21.52 -6.41
CA ALA A 123 -5.77 -22.84 -5.93
C ALA A 123 -5.88 -22.97 -4.41
N LEU A 124 -5.72 -21.87 -3.67
CA LEU A 124 -5.90 -21.80 -2.22
C LEU A 124 -7.37 -21.59 -1.80
N GLY A 125 -8.32 -21.52 -2.75
CA GLY A 125 -9.74 -21.36 -2.46
C GLY A 125 -10.20 -19.94 -2.15
N VAL A 126 -9.40 -18.91 -2.45
CA VAL A 126 -9.76 -17.49 -2.24
C VAL A 126 -10.81 -17.07 -3.27
N THR A 127 -11.96 -16.56 -2.82
CA THR A 127 -13.10 -16.16 -3.67
C THR A 127 -13.60 -14.74 -3.36
N GLY A 128 -14.33 -14.14 -4.29
CA GLY A 128 -15.05 -12.87 -4.10
C GLY A 128 -14.15 -11.62 -4.02
N GLU A 129 -14.46 -10.72 -3.09
CA GLU A 129 -13.81 -9.41 -2.92
C GLU A 129 -12.30 -9.51 -2.66
N VAL A 130 -11.85 -10.53 -1.93
CA VAL A 130 -10.42 -10.73 -1.61
C VAL A 130 -9.61 -11.03 -2.87
N LEU A 131 -10.19 -11.76 -3.83
CA LEU A 131 -9.56 -12.03 -5.11
C LEU A 131 -9.49 -10.77 -5.99
N ALA A 132 -10.53 -9.94 -5.91
CA ALA A 132 -10.57 -8.64 -6.59
C ALA A 132 -9.50 -7.68 -6.02
N SER A 133 -9.34 -7.59 -4.69
CA SER A 133 -8.28 -6.78 -4.05
C SER A 133 -6.87 -7.29 -4.33
N LEU A 134 -6.70 -8.56 -4.69
CA LEU A 134 -5.39 -9.13 -5.03
C LEU A 134 -4.97 -8.82 -6.48
N ALA A 135 -5.91 -8.56 -7.38
CA ALA A 135 -5.62 -8.31 -8.79
C ALA A 135 -4.66 -7.11 -9.02
N PRO A 136 -4.79 -5.97 -8.31
CA PRO A 136 -3.89 -4.84 -8.48
C PRO A 136 -2.69 -4.82 -7.52
N LYS A 137 -2.43 -5.90 -6.77
CA LYS A 137 -1.36 -5.99 -5.73
C LYS A 137 0.02 -5.54 -6.22
N SER A 138 0.32 -5.74 -7.51
CA SER A 138 1.63 -5.42 -8.12
C SER A 138 1.74 -3.97 -8.61
N THR A 139 0.72 -3.14 -8.43
CA THR A 139 0.76 -1.71 -8.76
C THR A 139 1.14 -0.87 -7.54
N THR A 140 1.54 0.39 -7.76
CA THR A 140 1.86 1.31 -6.66
C THR A 140 0.61 1.54 -5.81
N ALA A 141 0.76 1.55 -4.48
CA ALA A 141 -0.35 1.55 -3.52
C ALA A 141 -1.55 2.46 -3.88
N PRO A 142 -1.39 3.74 -4.26
CA PRO A 142 -2.54 4.58 -4.64
C PRO A 142 -3.24 4.12 -5.93
N VAL A 143 -2.49 3.62 -6.92
CA VAL A 143 -3.07 3.04 -8.14
C VAL A 143 -3.78 1.73 -7.80
N ALA A 144 -3.19 0.93 -6.91
CA ALA A 144 -3.75 -0.36 -6.51
C ALA A 144 -5.09 -0.20 -5.80
N ILE A 145 -5.17 0.75 -4.86
CA ILE A 145 -6.38 1.05 -4.10
C ILE A 145 -7.49 1.55 -5.02
N GLY A 146 -7.18 2.47 -5.95
CA GLY A 146 -8.16 2.98 -6.91
C GLY A 146 -8.69 1.90 -7.86
N ILE A 147 -7.83 1.01 -8.35
CA ILE A 147 -8.24 -0.12 -9.19
C ILE A 147 -9.08 -1.12 -8.38
N SER A 148 -8.64 -1.48 -7.17
CA SER A 148 -9.36 -2.40 -6.26
C SER A 148 -10.79 -1.92 -6.00
N GLN A 149 -10.96 -0.64 -5.65
CA GLN A 149 -12.28 -0.04 -5.43
C GLN A 149 -13.17 -0.09 -6.67
N ALA A 150 -12.60 0.11 -7.87
CA ALA A 150 -13.34 0.06 -9.12
C ALA A 150 -13.80 -1.36 -9.51
N ILE A 151 -13.09 -2.39 -9.04
CA ILE A 151 -13.39 -3.80 -9.32
C ILE A 151 -14.11 -4.52 -8.16
N GLY A 152 -14.56 -3.79 -7.14
CA GLY A 152 -15.30 -4.32 -6.00
C GLY A 152 -14.44 -4.98 -4.91
N GLY A 153 -13.14 -4.71 -4.89
CA GLY A 153 -12.25 -5.03 -3.77
C GLY A 153 -12.28 -3.94 -2.69
N SER A 154 -11.93 -4.32 -1.47
CA SER A 154 -11.72 -3.42 -0.32
C SER A 154 -10.25 -3.12 -0.07
#